data_AF-G9ERY8-F1
#
_entry.id   AF-G9ERY8-F1
#
_cell.length_a   1.000
_cell.length_b   1.000
_cell.length_c   1.000
_cell.angle_alpha   90.00
_cell.angle_beta   90.00
_cell.angle_gamma   90.00
#
_symmetry.space_group_name_H-M   'P 1'
#
loop_
_entity.id
_entity.type
_entity.pdbx_description
1 polymer ?
#
loop_
_entity_poly.entity_id
_entity_poly.type
_entity_poly.pdbx_seq_one_letter_code
_entity_poly.pdbx_strand_id
1 'polypeptide(L)'
;MMSDGTFNKSDNLAYIKAKLSALQMAAFPANTNLVVIFAAINNAFECCPLLKDRQYGLKINQWLWAAQERILLQYKPEKPRLFLETARYLYNLKVPLKDNQLVILSKYPNLCLAIKNQTSSQVIKSMIEMSVVLGTTIDLSQAIQNKNFVMAVLKIHDANEDILSGLKNAAEKYEAARNCSKKYLEISYAALLKFYSEPNPGPGARANLLESFKKAEHLYAEVLSKDRSAASKTARYILKAITNFIAALTLGIAHYANYKATGIATFFSGTTSEGKLKKAHAELNKDMDNLSLSRNPAPGV
;
A
#
# COMPACT_ATOMS: atom_id res chain seq x y z
N MET A 1 -16.44 -41.37 -51.20
CA MET A 1 -17.43 -41.61 -50.13
C MET A 1 -16.80 -41.18 -48.81
N MET A 2 -17.02 -39.92 -48.40
CA MET A 2 -16.71 -39.48 -47.05
C MET A 2 -17.95 -39.79 -46.21
N SER A 3 -17.81 -40.65 -45.20
CA SER A 3 -18.88 -40.91 -44.25
C SER A 3 -19.03 -39.69 -43.34
N ASP A 4 -20.16 -39.01 -43.45
CA ASP A 4 -20.61 -38.02 -42.49
C ASP A 4 -20.69 -38.67 -41.10
N GLY A 5 -19.65 -38.46 -40.30
CA GLY A 5 -19.65 -38.77 -38.88
C GLY A 5 -20.53 -37.77 -38.15
N THR A 6 -21.84 -38.00 -38.17
CA THR A 6 -22.80 -37.34 -37.28
C THR A 6 -22.49 -37.79 -35.85
N PHE A 7 -21.62 -37.04 -35.17
CA PHE A 7 -21.30 -37.23 -33.77
C PHE A 7 -22.56 -37.02 -32.91
N ASN A 8 -22.92 -38.04 -32.11
CA ASN A 8 -24.15 -38.09 -31.33
C ASN A 8 -24.20 -36.98 -30.25
N LYS A 9 -25.32 -36.26 -30.19
CA LYS A 9 -25.53 -35.08 -29.30
C LYS A 9 -25.46 -35.43 -27.81
N SER A 10 -25.83 -36.66 -27.41
CA SER A 10 -25.82 -37.12 -26.01
C SER A 10 -24.40 -37.25 -25.46
N ASP A 11 -23.49 -37.78 -26.28
CA ASP A 11 -22.13 -38.11 -25.87
C ASP A 11 -21.28 -36.84 -25.75
N ASN A 12 -21.58 -35.84 -26.60
CA ASN A 12 -21.05 -34.49 -26.45
C ASN A 12 -21.54 -33.82 -25.16
N LEU A 13 -22.80 -33.96 -24.78
CA LEU A 13 -23.32 -33.35 -23.55
C LEU A 13 -22.71 -34.00 -22.30
N ALA A 14 -22.54 -35.33 -22.30
CA ALA A 14 -21.89 -36.07 -21.21
C ALA A 14 -20.39 -35.75 -21.11
N TYR A 15 -19.68 -35.70 -22.24
CA TYR A 15 -18.27 -35.30 -22.29
C TYR A 15 -18.06 -33.84 -21.86
N ILE A 16 -18.94 -32.93 -22.28
CA ILE A 16 -18.93 -31.52 -21.88
C ILE A 16 -19.28 -31.38 -20.39
N LYS A 17 -20.28 -32.11 -19.87
CA LYS A 17 -20.59 -32.14 -18.43
C LYS A 17 -19.43 -32.71 -17.63
N ALA A 18 -18.78 -33.78 -18.08
CA ALA A 18 -17.60 -34.33 -17.43
C ALA A 18 -16.41 -33.36 -17.44
N LYS A 19 -16.17 -32.65 -18.55
CA LYS A 19 -15.15 -31.58 -18.64
C LYS A 19 -15.52 -30.35 -17.78
N LEU A 20 -16.80 -30.00 -17.66
CA LEU A 20 -17.28 -28.89 -16.82
C LEU A 20 -17.28 -29.24 -15.33
N SER A 21 -17.69 -30.45 -14.95
CA SER A 21 -17.55 -30.98 -13.60
C SER A 21 -16.07 -31.15 -13.24
N ALA A 22 -15.22 -31.50 -14.20
CA ALA A 22 -13.77 -31.45 -14.04
C ALA A 22 -13.24 -30.00 -13.94
N LEU A 23 -13.84 -28.99 -14.59
CA LEU A 23 -13.47 -27.58 -14.37
C LEU A 23 -14.04 -27.00 -13.06
N GLN A 24 -15.18 -27.53 -12.60
CA GLN A 24 -15.77 -27.21 -11.30
C GLN A 24 -14.99 -27.88 -10.16
N MET A 25 -14.46 -29.09 -10.34
CA MET A 25 -13.73 -29.82 -9.28
C MET A 25 -12.20 -29.78 -9.41
N ALA A 26 -11.63 -29.56 -10.60
CA ALA A 26 -10.19 -29.51 -10.82
C ALA A 26 -9.69 -28.07 -10.99
N ALA A 27 -9.09 -27.61 -9.90
CA ALA A 27 -7.83 -26.87 -9.87
C ALA A 27 -7.74 -25.60 -10.75
N PHE A 28 -8.34 -24.52 -10.25
CA PHE A 28 -7.51 -23.33 -10.18
C PHE A 28 -6.36 -23.64 -9.21
N PRO A 29 -5.09 -23.36 -9.54
CA PRO A 29 -4.02 -23.40 -8.55
C PRO A 29 -4.49 -22.70 -7.28
N ALA A 30 -4.21 -23.25 -6.10
CA ALA A 30 -4.69 -22.72 -4.81
C ALA A 30 -4.38 -21.22 -4.60
N ASN A 31 -3.46 -20.66 -5.39
CA ASN A 31 -3.01 -19.27 -5.36
C ASN A 31 -3.68 -18.37 -6.41
N THR A 32 -4.72 -18.83 -7.10
CA THR A 32 -5.35 -18.07 -8.18
C THR A 32 -6.47 -17.20 -7.64
N ASN A 33 -6.34 -15.88 -7.78
CA ASN A 33 -7.36 -14.93 -7.33
C ASN A 33 -8.62 -15.05 -8.23
N LEU A 34 -9.61 -15.82 -7.77
CA LEU A 34 -10.85 -16.09 -8.50
C LEU A 34 -11.61 -14.81 -8.85
N VAL A 35 -11.52 -13.77 -8.01
CA VAL A 35 -12.13 -12.45 -8.27
C VAL A 35 -11.52 -11.79 -9.50
N VAL A 36 -10.20 -11.89 -9.67
CA VAL A 36 -9.49 -11.33 -10.84
C VAL A 36 -9.87 -12.08 -12.12
N ILE A 37 -9.94 -13.42 -12.07
CA ILE A 37 -10.35 -14.20 -13.25
C ILE A 37 -11.80 -13.93 -13.61
N PHE A 38 -12.69 -13.88 -12.62
CA PHE A 38 -14.07 -13.49 -12.83
C PHE A 38 -14.16 -12.13 -13.51
N ALA A 39 -13.44 -11.13 -13.00
CA ALA A 39 -13.44 -9.79 -13.57
C ALA A 39 -12.92 -9.77 -15.02
N ALA A 40 -11.82 -10.47 -15.29
CA ALA A 40 -11.22 -10.57 -16.61
C ALA A 40 -12.15 -11.20 -17.65
N ILE A 41 -12.69 -12.38 -17.33
CA ILE A 41 -13.57 -13.13 -18.23
C ILE A 41 -14.89 -12.38 -18.43
N ASN A 42 -15.46 -11.80 -17.37
CA ASN A 42 -16.69 -11.02 -17.46
C ASN A 42 -16.51 -9.81 -18.38
N ASN A 43 -15.42 -9.05 -18.20
CA ASN A 43 -15.12 -7.90 -19.06
C ASN A 43 -14.90 -8.31 -20.53
N ALA A 44 -14.13 -9.37 -20.79
CA ALA A 44 -13.93 -9.89 -22.15
C ALA A 44 -15.24 -10.36 -22.81
N PHE A 45 -16.12 -10.99 -22.02
CA PHE A 45 -17.41 -11.47 -22.49
C PHE A 45 -18.40 -10.32 -22.78
N GLU A 46 -18.38 -9.25 -21.98
CA GLU A 46 -19.20 -8.07 -22.23
C GLU A 46 -18.74 -7.28 -23.46
N CYS A 47 -17.43 -7.08 -23.62
CA CYS A 47 -16.84 -6.28 -24.70
C CYS A 47 -16.76 -6.99 -26.05
N CYS A 48 -17.03 -8.30 -26.12
CA CYS A 48 -16.95 -9.07 -27.37
C CYS A 48 -18.30 -9.73 -27.70
N PRO A 49 -19.15 -9.06 -28.48
CA PRO A 49 -20.45 -9.62 -28.91
C PRO A 49 -20.32 -10.98 -29.61
N LEU A 50 -19.24 -11.18 -30.37
CA LEU A 50 -18.95 -12.44 -31.08
C LEU A 50 -18.74 -13.64 -30.15
N LEU A 51 -18.46 -13.44 -28.86
CA LEU A 51 -18.38 -14.52 -27.86
C LEU A 51 -19.75 -14.90 -27.30
N LYS A 52 -20.75 -14.00 -27.37
CA LYS A 52 -22.10 -14.23 -26.83
C LYS A 52 -22.93 -15.17 -27.72
N ASP A 53 -22.77 -15.06 -29.04
CA ASP A 53 -23.56 -15.79 -30.03
C ASP A 53 -22.97 -17.16 -30.42
N ARG A 54 -21.80 -17.52 -29.86
CA ARG A 54 -21.13 -18.78 -30.15
C ARG A 54 -21.55 -19.89 -29.21
N GLN A 55 -21.35 -21.13 -29.65
CA GLN A 55 -21.62 -22.37 -28.93
C GLN A 55 -20.97 -22.45 -27.52
N TYR A 56 -19.95 -21.63 -27.26
CA TYR A 56 -19.25 -21.53 -25.97
C TYR A 56 -19.81 -20.45 -25.03
N GLY A 57 -20.64 -19.52 -25.50
CA GLY A 57 -21.18 -18.42 -24.68
C GLY A 57 -22.01 -18.92 -23.50
N LEU A 58 -22.83 -19.96 -23.70
CA LEU A 58 -23.58 -20.61 -22.62
C LEU A 58 -22.66 -21.24 -21.56
N LYS A 59 -21.53 -21.82 -21.97
CA LYS A 59 -20.54 -22.42 -21.05
C LYS A 59 -19.78 -21.34 -20.27
N ILE A 60 -19.43 -20.24 -20.93
CA ILE A 60 -18.78 -19.09 -20.27
C ILE A 60 -19.73 -18.48 -19.24
N ASN A 61 -21.01 -18.33 -19.57
CA ASN A 61 -22.04 -17.88 -18.63
C ASN A 61 -22.16 -18.85 -17.43
N GLN A 62 -22.29 -20.15 -17.66
CA GLN A 62 -22.33 -21.15 -16.57
C GLN A 62 -21.09 -21.05 -15.66
N TRP A 63 -19.90 -20.86 -16.25
CA TRP A 63 -18.68 -20.66 -15.49
C TRP A 63 -18.71 -19.36 -14.67
N LEU A 64 -19.13 -18.24 -15.27
CA LEU A 64 -19.23 -16.94 -14.59
C LEU A 64 -20.19 -17.00 -13.41
N TRP A 65 -21.33 -17.68 -13.56
CA TRP A 65 -22.29 -17.91 -12.49
C TRP A 65 -21.69 -18.74 -11.35
N ALA A 66 -21.02 -19.85 -11.66
CA ALA A 66 -20.37 -20.69 -10.65
C ALA A 66 -19.21 -19.96 -9.94
N ALA A 67 -18.42 -19.16 -10.68
CA ALA A 67 -17.35 -18.35 -10.13
C ALA A 67 -17.91 -17.26 -9.19
N GLN A 68 -18.98 -16.58 -9.61
CA GLN A 68 -19.69 -15.61 -8.78
C GLN A 68 -20.18 -16.24 -7.49
N GLU A 69 -20.85 -17.39 -7.55
CA GLU A 69 -21.36 -18.09 -6.36
C GLU A 69 -20.23 -18.41 -5.38
N ARG A 70 -19.09 -18.93 -5.87
CA ARG A 70 -17.90 -19.21 -5.03
C ARG A 70 -17.34 -17.95 -4.38
N ILE A 71 -17.20 -16.87 -5.15
CA ILE A 71 -16.71 -15.59 -4.62
C ILE A 71 -17.63 -15.08 -3.50
N LEU A 72 -18.95 -15.16 -3.71
CA LEU A 72 -19.93 -14.72 -2.72
C LEU A 72 -19.94 -15.61 -1.47
N LEU A 73 -19.74 -16.92 -1.63
CA LEU A 73 -19.59 -17.85 -0.49
C LEU A 73 -18.30 -17.60 0.29
N GLN A 74 -17.19 -17.30 -0.40
CA GLN A 74 -15.87 -17.07 0.21
C GLN A 74 -15.82 -15.76 1.00
N TYR A 75 -16.22 -14.64 0.38
CA TYR A 75 -16.05 -13.31 0.98
C TYR A 75 -17.30 -12.80 1.69
N LYS A 76 -18.47 -13.43 1.48
CA LYS A 76 -19.78 -13.09 2.08
C LYS A 76 -20.05 -11.58 2.11
N PRO A 77 -20.02 -10.89 0.96
CA PRO A 77 -20.13 -9.43 0.92
C PRO A 77 -21.50 -8.95 1.38
N GLU A 78 -21.54 -7.84 2.12
CA GLU A 78 -22.78 -7.20 2.57
C GLU A 78 -23.65 -6.74 1.40
N LYS A 79 -23.03 -6.23 0.33
CA LYS A 79 -23.69 -5.90 -0.94
C LYS A 79 -23.05 -6.66 -2.11
N PRO A 80 -23.52 -7.88 -2.41
CA PRO A 80 -22.94 -8.76 -3.44
C PRO A 80 -22.72 -8.12 -4.80
N ARG A 81 -23.76 -7.47 -5.34
CA ARG A 81 -23.70 -6.84 -6.66
C ARG A 81 -22.65 -5.73 -6.71
N LEU A 82 -22.68 -4.84 -5.72
CA LEU A 82 -21.75 -3.72 -5.65
C LEU A 82 -20.30 -4.20 -5.49
N PHE A 83 -20.06 -5.23 -4.67
CA PHE A 83 -18.74 -5.82 -4.49
C PHE A 83 -18.18 -6.36 -5.82
N LEU A 84 -18.96 -7.15 -6.55
CA LEU A 84 -18.54 -7.71 -7.85
C LEU A 84 -18.33 -6.63 -8.91
N GLU A 85 -19.21 -5.63 -8.98
CA GLU A 85 -19.03 -4.48 -9.86
C GLU A 85 -17.75 -3.70 -9.53
N THR A 86 -17.45 -3.52 -8.23
CA THR A 86 -16.23 -2.84 -7.77
C THR A 86 -14.98 -3.64 -8.14
N ALA A 87 -14.99 -4.96 -7.94
CA ALA A 87 -13.90 -5.82 -8.35
C ALA A 87 -13.62 -5.73 -9.86
N ARG A 88 -14.68 -5.72 -10.68
CA ARG A 88 -14.57 -5.51 -12.14
C ARG A 88 -14.01 -4.14 -12.48
N TYR A 89 -14.49 -3.10 -11.82
CA TYR A 89 -14.01 -1.74 -12.00
C TYR A 89 -12.50 -1.63 -11.72
N LEU A 90 -12.05 -2.21 -10.62
CA LEU A 90 -10.65 -2.22 -10.21
C LEU A 90 -9.76 -3.01 -11.16
N TYR A 91 -10.25 -4.13 -11.69
CA TYR A 91 -9.56 -4.88 -12.74
C TYR A 91 -9.34 -4.03 -13.99
N ASN A 92 -10.36 -3.31 -14.45
CA ASN A 92 -10.26 -2.43 -15.62
C ASN A 92 -9.25 -1.29 -15.42
N LEU A 93 -9.10 -0.80 -14.19
CA LEU A 93 -8.09 0.18 -13.80
C LEU A 93 -6.70 -0.42 -13.53
N LYS A 94 -6.52 -1.72 -13.74
CA LYS A 94 -5.27 -2.45 -13.46
C LYS A 94 -4.80 -2.28 -12.01
N VAL A 95 -5.74 -2.23 -11.07
CA VAL A 95 -5.46 -2.20 -9.64
C VAL A 95 -5.48 -3.65 -9.14
N PRO A 96 -4.30 -4.25 -8.84
CA PRO A 96 -4.26 -5.62 -8.32
C PRO A 96 -4.86 -5.65 -6.92
N LEU A 97 -5.64 -6.70 -6.63
CA LEU A 97 -6.28 -6.89 -5.33
C LEU A 97 -5.67 -8.07 -4.58
N LYS A 98 -5.27 -7.80 -3.34
CA LYS A 98 -4.86 -8.82 -2.35
C LYS A 98 -6.09 -9.33 -1.60
N ASP A 99 -6.01 -10.53 -1.02
CA ASP A 99 -7.13 -11.16 -0.31
C ASP A 99 -7.64 -10.33 0.88
N ASN A 100 -6.75 -9.73 1.67
CA ASN A 100 -7.14 -8.85 2.77
C ASN A 100 -7.92 -7.61 2.27
N GLN A 101 -7.60 -7.08 1.10
CA GLN A 101 -8.32 -5.96 0.49
C GLN A 101 -9.71 -6.40 0.04
N LEU A 102 -9.84 -7.60 -0.53
CA LEU A 102 -11.14 -8.19 -0.90
C LEU A 102 -12.04 -8.40 0.33
N VAL A 103 -11.47 -8.86 1.45
CA VAL A 103 -12.20 -8.99 2.73
C VAL A 103 -12.70 -7.64 3.26
N ILE A 104 -11.93 -6.57 3.09
CA ILE A 104 -12.35 -5.21 3.49
C ILE A 104 -13.47 -4.72 2.56
N LEU A 105 -13.30 -4.86 1.24
CA LEU A 105 -14.32 -4.45 0.27
C LEU A 105 -15.64 -5.22 0.45
N SER A 106 -15.58 -6.49 0.85
CA SER A 106 -16.79 -7.30 1.09
C SER A 106 -17.59 -6.80 2.29
N LYS A 107 -16.92 -6.28 3.32
CA LYS A 107 -17.53 -5.77 4.55
C LYS A 107 -17.97 -4.31 4.49
N TYR A 108 -17.47 -3.52 3.54
CA TYR A 108 -17.69 -2.08 3.54
C TYR A 108 -18.23 -1.55 2.21
N PRO A 109 -19.56 -1.61 2.00
CA PRO A 109 -20.20 -1.14 0.77
C PRO A 109 -19.96 0.35 0.48
N ASN A 110 -19.86 1.19 1.50
CA ASN A 110 -19.60 2.62 1.32
C ASN A 110 -18.23 2.89 0.69
N LEU A 111 -17.22 2.08 1.06
CA LEU A 111 -15.91 2.13 0.43
C LEU A 111 -16.00 1.72 -1.04
N CYS A 112 -16.75 0.67 -1.36
CA CYS A 112 -16.99 0.24 -2.74
C CYS A 112 -17.65 1.36 -3.59
N LEU A 113 -18.66 2.04 -3.04
CA LEU A 113 -19.28 3.20 -3.70
C LEU A 113 -18.27 4.33 -3.91
N ALA A 114 -17.51 4.67 -2.87
CA ALA A 114 -16.51 5.73 -2.95
C ALA A 114 -15.45 5.42 -4.01
N ILE A 115 -14.98 4.18 -4.11
CA ILE A 115 -14.04 3.71 -5.14
C ILE A 115 -14.61 3.89 -6.55
N LYS A 116 -15.88 3.50 -6.77
CA LYS A 116 -16.52 3.63 -8.09
C LYS A 116 -16.68 5.08 -8.55
N ASN A 117 -16.66 6.04 -7.62
CA ASN A 117 -16.73 7.47 -7.91
C ASN A 117 -15.35 8.11 -8.18
N GLN A 118 -14.26 7.35 -8.08
CA GLN A 118 -12.90 7.83 -8.33
C GLN A 118 -12.38 7.30 -9.64
N THR A 119 -11.64 8.12 -10.40
CA THR A 119 -11.01 7.72 -11.67
C THR A 119 -9.50 7.47 -11.54
N SER A 120 -8.87 8.05 -10.52
CA SER A 120 -7.43 7.91 -10.29
C SER A 120 -7.12 6.59 -9.58
N SER A 121 -6.37 5.72 -10.26
CA SER A 121 -5.92 4.45 -9.68
C SER A 121 -5.04 4.64 -8.43
N GLN A 122 -4.31 5.75 -8.32
CA GLN A 122 -3.51 6.07 -7.14
C GLN A 122 -4.39 6.41 -5.94
N VAL A 123 -5.40 7.26 -6.13
CA VAL A 123 -6.39 7.61 -5.10
C VAL A 123 -7.08 6.36 -4.59
N ILE A 124 -7.56 5.52 -5.51
CA ILE A 124 -8.22 4.26 -5.19
C ILE A 124 -7.31 3.34 -4.38
N LYS A 125 -6.05 3.16 -4.81
CA LYS A 125 -5.07 2.35 -4.07
C LYS A 125 -4.88 2.89 -2.65
N SER A 126 -4.68 4.20 -2.49
CA SER A 126 -4.55 4.81 -1.16
C SER A 126 -5.78 4.59 -0.29
N MET A 127 -6.99 4.72 -0.83
CA MET A 127 -8.23 4.45 -0.09
C MET A 127 -8.31 3.00 0.39
N ILE A 128 -7.97 2.03 -0.47
CA ILE A 128 -7.97 0.61 -0.13
C ILE A 128 -6.93 0.32 0.95
N GLU A 129 -5.67 0.75 0.76
CA GLU A 129 -4.60 0.48 1.73
C GLU A 129 -4.89 1.11 3.09
N MET A 130 -5.42 2.33 3.11
CA MET A 130 -5.83 2.96 4.36
C MET A 130 -6.98 2.23 5.02
N SER A 131 -7.98 1.80 4.26
CA SER A 131 -9.14 1.07 4.80
C SER A 131 -8.75 -0.29 5.38
N VAL A 132 -7.74 -0.94 4.81
CA VAL A 132 -7.19 -2.18 5.37
C VAL A 132 -6.53 -1.96 6.72
N VAL A 133 -5.84 -0.83 6.89
CA VAL A 133 -5.03 -0.55 8.09
C VAL A 133 -5.85 0.12 9.18
N LEU A 134 -6.59 1.18 8.85
CA LEU A 134 -7.32 2.00 9.81
C LEU A 134 -8.81 1.64 9.92
N GLY A 135 -9.33 0.80 9.03
CA GLY A 135 -10.77 0.56 8.89
C GLY A 135 -11.47 1.66 8.09
N THR A 136 -12.79 1.54 7.95
CA THR A 136 -13.62 2.41 7.08
C THR A 136 -14.53 3.38 7.84
N THR A 137 -14.41 3.45 9.16
CA THR A 137 -15.15 4.43 9.99
C THR A 137 -14.59 5.84 9.85
N ILE A 138 -13.50 5.98 9.11
CA ILE A 138 -12.71 7.19 8.98
C ILE A 138 -13.08 7.89 7.67
N ASP A 139 -13.45 9.17 7.76
CA ASP A 139 -13.74 9.98 6.59
C ASP A 139 -12.44 10.37 5.86
N LEU A 140 -12.27 9.83 4.65
CA LEU A 140 -11.13 10.11 3.78
C LEU A 140 -11.41 11.22 2.76
N SER A 141 -12.65 11.72 2.69
CA SER A 141 -13.14 12.50 1.56
C SER A 141 -12.32 13.77 1.28
N GLN A 142 -11.89 14.49 2.32
CA GLN A 142 -11.06 15.68 2.18
C GLN A 142 -9.59 15.34 1.90
N ALA A 143 -8.99 14.46 2.70
CA ALA A 143 -7.56 14.15 2.61
C ALA A 143 -7.21 13.48 1.27
N ILE A 144 -8.08 12.62 0.74
CA ILE A 144 -7.80 11.86 -0.49
C ILE A 144 -7.76 12.72 -1.75
N GLN A 145 -8.34 13.94 -1.71
CA GLN A 145 -8.21 14.91 -2.80
C GLN A 145 -6.81 15.55 -2.82
N ASN A 146 -6.07 15.49 -1.72
CA ASN A 146 -4.72 16.03 -1.64
C ASN A 146 -3.71 15.06 -2.27
N LYS A 147 -3.09 15.48 -3.38
CA LYS A 147 -2.08 14.67 -4.09
C LYS A 147 -0.89 14.26 -3.21
N ASN A 148 -0.42 15.14 -2.33
CA ASN A 148 0.72 14.84 -1.46
C ASN A 148 0.36 13.80 -0.40
N PHE A 149 -0.87 13.84 0.11
CA PHE A 149 -1.38 12.80 0.99
C PHE A 149 -1.41 11.43 0.30
N VAL A 150 -2.01 11.35 -0.88
CA VAL A 150 -2.08 10.12 -1.70
C VAL A 150 -0.67 9.56 -1.95
N MET A 151 0.26 10.41 -2.39
CA MET A 151 1.66 10.03 -2.62
C MET A 151 2.35 9.54 -1.35
N ALA A 152 2.13 10.19 -0.21
CA ALA A 152 2.72 9.79 1.06
C ALA A 152 2.21 8.41 1.50
N VAL A 153 0.89 8.17 1.43
CA VAL A 153 0.28 6.87 1.76
C VAL A 153 0.89 5.75 0.91
N LEU A 154 0.94 5.92 -0.42
CA LEU A 154 1.51 4.89 -1.30
C LEU A 154 2.99 4.67 -1.03
N LYS A 155 3.76 5.76 -0.82
CA LYS A 155 5.20 5.64 -0.56
C LYS A 155 5.51 4.91 0.74
N ILE A 156 4.73 5.16 1.79
CA ILE A 156 4.83 4.44 3.07
C ILE A 156 4.48 2.96 2.86
N HIS A 157 3.39 2.66 2.15
CA HIS A 157 2.96 1.30 1.89
C HIS A 157 4.04 0.50 1.13
N ASP A 158 4.48 1.02 -0.01
CA ASP A 158 5.43 0.35 -0.88
C ASP A 158 6.76 0.09 -0.15
N ALA A 159 7.24 1.08 0.58
CA ALA A 159 8.47 0.97 1.34
C ALA A 159 8.35 -0.03 2.51
N ASN A 160 7.18 -0.13 3.14
CA ASN A 160 6.91 -1.16 4.15
C ASN A 160 6.92 -2.56 3.54
N GLU A 161 6.31 -2.74 2.36
CA GLU A 161 6.36 -4.02 1.63
C GLU A 161 7.78 -4.38 1.21
N ASP A 162 8.60 -3.40 0.79
CA ASP A 162 10.02 -3.59 0.46
C ASP A 162 10.82 -4.08 1.68
N ILE A 163 10.57 -3.49 2.86
CA ILE A 163 11.19 -3.93 4.12
C ILE A 163 10.81 -5.39 4.42
N LEU A 164 9.52 -5.72 4.38
CA LEU A 164 9.06 -7.08 4.66
C LEU A 164 9.63 -8.08 3.65
N SER A 165 9.60 -7.72 2.36
CA SER A 165 10.19 -8.51 1.27
C SER A 165 11.67 -8.82 1.51
N GLY A 166 12.46 -7.79 1.85
CA GLY A 166 13.89 -7.94 2.13
C GLY A 166 14.22 -8.78 3.36
N LEU A 167 13.25 -9.03 4.24
CA LEU A 167 13.40 -9.83 5.45
C LEU A 167 12.86 -11.27 5.32
N LYS A 168 12.21 -11.63 4.21
CA LYS A 168 11.54 -12.94 4.03
C LYS A 168 12.43 -14.15 4.31
N ASN A 169 13.72 -14.06 4.03
CA ASN A 169 14.67 -15.17 4.23
C ASN A 169 15.12 -15.34 5.69
N ALA A 170 14.67 -14.46 6.60
CA ALA A 170 14.96 -14.53 8.03
C ALA A 170 13.63 -14.65 8.81
N ALA A 171 13.08 -15.87 8.90
CA ALA A 171 11.71 -16.13 9.33
C ALA A 171 11.30 -15.44 10.66
N GLU A 172 12.10 -15.59 11.72
CA GLU A 172 11.80 -14.97 13.03
C GLU A 172 11.75 -13.43 12.94
N LYS A 173 12.69 -12.85 12.17
CA LYS A 173 12.75 -11.40 11.99
C LYS A 173 11.63 -10.91 11.08
N TYR A 174 11.29 -11.67 10.05
CA TYR A 174 10.16 -11.38 9.18
C TYR A 174 8.86 -11.32 9.98
N GLU A 175 8.61 -12.29 10.87
CA GLU A 175 7.41 -12.28 11.72
C GLU A 175 7.43 -11.12 12.73
N ALA A 176 8.58 -10.83 13.36
CA ALA A 176 8.72 -9.66 14.22
C ALA A 176 8.45 -8.35 13.46
N ALA A 177 9.01 -8.22 12.25
CA ALA A 177 8.82 -7.07 11.37
C ALA A 177 7.37 -6.95 10.90
N ARG A 178 6.70 -8.06 10.59
CA ARG A 178 5.28 -8.10 10.19
C ARG A 178 4.37 -7.61 11.31
N ASN A 179 4.66 -7.96 12.57
CA ASN A 179 3.92 -7.45 13.71
C ASN A 179 4.14 -5.96 13.93
N CYS A 180 5.38 -5.47 13.81
CA CYS A 180 5.68 -4.04 13.87
C CYS A 180 5.09 -3.25 12.69
N SER A 181 5.05 -3.86 11.50
CA SER A 181 4.52 -3.26 10.27
C SER A 181 3.09 -2.76 10.45
N LYS A 182 2.22 -3.57 11.08
CA LYS A 182 0.82 -3.20 11.30
C LYS A 182 0.72 -1.89 12.10
N LYS A 183 1.41 -1.82 13.25
CA LYS A 183 1.43 -0.63 14.10
C LYS A 183 2.10 0.57 13.43
N TYR A 184 3.17 0.33 12.67
CA TYR A 184 3.86 1.36 11.89
C TYR A 184 2.91 2.03 10.89
N LEU A 185 2.17 1.23 10.11
CA LEU A 185 1.20 1.73 9.14
C LEU A 185 0.04 2.46 9.82
N GLU A 186 -0.50 1.90 10.92
CA GLU A 186 -1.58 2.53 11.68
C GLU A 186 -1.20 3.94 12.17
N ILE A 187 -0.05 4.08 12.84
CA ILE A 187 0.42 5.36 13.36
C ILE A 187 0.69 6.34 12.20
N SER A 188 1.34 5.86 11.14
CA SER A 188 1.73 6.69 10.00
C SER A 188 0.52 7.24 9.24
N TYR A 189 -0.45 6.38 8.93
CA TYR A 189 -1.65 6.79 8.19
C TYR A 189 -2.56 7.66 9.04
N ALA A 190 -2.73 7.36 10.32
CA ALA A 190 -3.51 8.20 11.22
C ALA A 190 -2.90 9.60 11.37
N ALA A 191 -1.58 9.70 11.45
CA ALA A 191 -0.89 10.98 11.53
C ALA A 191 -1.03 11.80 10.24
N LEU A 192 -0.85 11.16 9.07
CA LEU A 192 -1.09 11.81 7.78
C LEU A 192 -2.52 12.31 7.65
N LEU A 193 -3.48 11.45 7.98
CA LEU A 193 -4.89 11.82 7.85
C LEU A 193 -5.20 13.02 8.74
N LYS A 194 -4.79 12.98 10.02
CA LYS A 194 -4.98 14.10 10.94
C LYS A 194 -4.41 15.40 10.38
N PHE A 195 -3.20 15.35 9.83
CA PHE A 195 -2.53 16.52 9.26
C PHE A 195 -3.23 17.07 8.02
N TYR A 196 -3.63 16.20 7.09
CA TYR A 196 -4.24 16.61 5.81
C TYR A 196 -5.73 16.90 5.91
N SER A 197 -6.40 16.49 6.99
CA SER A 197 -7.77 16.88 7.32
C SER A 197 -7.84 18.18 8.12
N GLU A 198 -6.72 18.72 8.60
CA GLU A 198 -6.69 20.00 9.31
C GLU A 198 -6.75 21.17 8.31
N PRO A 199 -7.68 22.13 8.46
CA PRO A 199 -7.70 23.33 7.63
C PRO A 199 -6.46 24.19 7.91
N ASN A 200 -5.58 24.35 6.92
CA ASN A 200 -4.33 25.14 7.01
C ASN A 200 -3.38 24.68 8.14
N PRO A 201 -2.75 23.51 8.03
CA PRO A 201 -1.93 22.94 9.10
C PRO A 201 -0.71 23.82 9.41
N GLY A 202 -0.68 24.35 10.64
CA GLY A 202 0.36 25.23 11.14
C GLY A 202 1.65 24.51 11.60
N PRO A 203 2.62 25.25 12.17
CA PRO A 203 3.88 24.69 12.69
C PRO A 203 3.68 23.56 13.71
N GLY A 204 2.68 23.67 14.60
CA GLY A 204 2.37 22.64 15.59
C GLY A 204 1.89 21.32 14.96
N ALA A 205 0.99 21.40 13.99
CA ALA A 205 0.51 20.23 13.24
C ALA A 205 1.66 19.51 12.51
N ARG A 206 2.58 20.28 11.93
CA ARG A 206 3.79 19.76 11.27
C ARG A 206 4.73 19.05 12.26
N ALA A 207 4.97 19.65 13.43
CA ALA A 207 5.80 19.05 14.47
C ALA A 207 5.20 17.73 14.97
N ASN A 208 3.89 17.71 15.21
CA ASN A 208 3.15 16.51 15.64
C ASN A 208 3.23 15.40 14.58
N LEU A 209 3.09 15.74 13.29
CA LEU A 209 3.24 14.78 12.20
C LEU A 209 4.62 14.12 12.24
N LEU A 210 5.70 14.91 12.27
CA LEU A 210 7.06 14.40 12.32
C LEU A 210 7.33 13.55 13.58
N GLU A 211 6.80 13.96 14.72
CA GLU A 211 6.94 13.20 15.96
C GLU A 211 6.26 11.83 15.86
N SER A 212 5.04 11.76 15.30
CA SER A 212 4.36 10.49 15.06
C SER A 212 5.15 9.58 14.13
N PHE A 213 5.77 10.12 13.07
CA PHE A 213 6.62 9.33 12.17
C PHE A 213 7.86 8.79 12.87
N LYS A 214 8.51 9.58 13.74
CA LYS A 214 9.63 9.09 14.56
C LYS A 214 9.21 7.97 15.51
N LYS A 215 8.05 8.12 16.16
CA LYS A 215 7.48 7.09 17.03
C LYS A 215 7.22 5.80 16.24
N ALA A 216 6.65 5.91 15.03
CA ALA A 216 6.43 4.78 14.15
C ALA A 216 7.75 4.11 13.72
N GLU A 217 8.76 4.89 13.32
CA GLU A 217 10.09 4.39 12.95
C GLU A 217 10.75 3.62 14.09
N HIS A 218 10.61 4.07 15.34
CA HIS A 218 11.19 3.41 16.51
C HIS A 218 10.68 1.97 16.70
N LEU A 219 9.42 1.69 16.35
CA LEU A 219 8.85 0.34 16.41
C LEU A 219 9.62 -0.64 15.54
N TYR A 220 10.04 -0.20 14.35
CA TYR A 220 10.90 -1.00 13.48
C TYR A 220 12.36 -1.01 13.96
N ALA A 221 12.84 0.09 14.52
CA ALA A 221 14.21 0.18 14.99
C ALA A 221 14.53 -0.89 16.04
N GLU A 222 13.59 -1.24 16.92
CA GLU A 222 13.78 -2.33 17.90
C GLU A 222 14.01 -3.71 17.26
N VAL A 223 13.35 -3.97 16.13
CA VAL A 223 13.51 -5.23 15.36
C VAL A 223 14.79 -5.19 14.51
N LEU A 224 15.11 -4.04 13.93
CA LEU A 224 16.19 -3.89 12.95
C LEU A 224 17.55 -3.52 13.57
N SER A 225 17.59 -3.04 14.81
CA SER A 225 18.82 -2.58 15.47
C SER A 225 19.68 -3.69 16.06
N LYS A 226 19.08 -4.83 16.38
CA LYS A 226 19.74 -5.97 17.02
C LYS A 226 20.77 -6.67 16.10
N ASP A 227 20.76 -6.36 14.81
CA ASP A 227 21.60 -7.00 13.78
C ASP A 227 22.23 -5.96 12.82
N ARG A 228 23.45 -6.25 12.37
CA ARG A 228 24.24 -5.46 11.41
C ARG A 228 24.20 -5.99 9.97
N SER A 229 23.35 -6.98 9.68
CA SER A 229 23.15 -7.52 8.33
C SER A 229 22.78 -6.44 7.32
N ALA A 230 23.13 -6.69 6.06
CA ALA A 230 22.82 -5.78 4.96
C ALA A 230 21.32 -5.50 4.88
N ALA A 231 20.47 -6.53 5.02
CA ALA A 231 19.01 -6.37 5.01
C ALA A 231 18.51 -5.43 6.12
N SER A 232 18.98 -5.59 7.36
CA SER A 232 18.60 -4.70 8.47
C SER A 232 19.17 -3.28 8.34
N LYS A 233 20.32 -3.10 7.69
CA LYS A 233 20.82 -1.77 7.33
C LYS A 233 19.94 -1.11 6.27
N THR A 234 19.65 -1.81 5.17
CA THR A 234 18.80 -1.32 4.08
C THR A 234 17.40 -0.93 4.59
N ALA A 235 16.77 -1.78 5.40
CA ALA A 235 15.45 -1.47 5.97
C ALA A 235 15.45 -0.18 6.82
N ARG A 236 16.50 0.06 7.62
CA ARG A 236 16.65 1.32 8.38
C ARG A 236 16.83 2.53 7.46
N TYR A 237 17.59 2.39 6.37
CA TYR A 237 17.72 3.47 5.39
C TYR A 237 16.39 3.77 4.68
N ILE A 238 15.61 2.75 4.36
CA ILE A 238 14.28 2.92 3.76
C ILE A 238 13.38 3.71 4.71
N LEU A 239 13.30 3.35 6.00
CA LEU A 239 12.50 4.07 6.99
C LEU A 239 12.89 5.55 7.10
N LYS A 240 14.20 5.82 7.19
CA LYS A 240 14.72 7.19 7.19
C LYS A 240 14.36 7.95 5.93
N ALA A 241 14.42 7.31 4.77
CA ALA A 241 14.07 7.92 3.50
C ALA A 241 12.57 8.31 3.45
N ILE A 242 11.68 7.51 4.04
CA ILE A 242 10.25 7.84 4.15
C ILE A 242 10.04 9.07 5.03
N THR A 243 10.62 9.10 6.24
CA THR A 243 10.49 10.25 7.15
C THR A 243 10.96 11.55 6.46
N ASN A 244 12.04 11.46 5.68
CA ASN A 244 12.55 12.56 4.86
C ASN A 244 11.63 12.95 3.71
N PHE A 245 11.10 11.97 2.99
CA PHE A 245 10.17 12.22 1.90
C PHE A 245 8.93 12.97 2.39
N ILE A 246 8.38 12.55 3.54
CA ILE A 246 7.20 13.19 4.13
C ILE A 246 7.53 14.57 4.66
N ALA A 247 8.69 14.75 5.29
CA ALA A 247 9.17 16.06 5.67
C ALA A 247 9.32 16.97 4.43
N ALA A 248 9.82 16.47 3.30
CA ALA A 248 9.89 17.25 2.06
C ALA A 248 8.50 17.63 1.52
N LEU A 249 7.54 16.70 1.53
CA LEU A 249 6.17 16.94 1.07
C LEU A 249 5.40 17.95 1.94
N THR A 250 5.72 18.01 3.23
CA THR A 250 4.97 18.81 4.22
C THR A 250 5.70 20.10 4.62
N LEU A 251 7.01 20.14 4.39
CA LEU A 251 7.93 21.18 4.86
C LEU A 251 8.99 21.52 3.81
N GLY A 252 8.69 21.51 2.51
CA GLY A 252 9.70 21.74 1.45
C GLY A 252 10.69 22.89 1.73
N ILE A 253 10.22 23.99 2.34
CA ILE A 253 11.03 25.13 2.79
C ILE A 253 11.92 24.80 4.01
N ALA A 254 11.48 23.95 4.93
CA ALA A 254 12.26 23.55 6.10
C ALA A 254 13.40 22.57 5.76
N HIS A 255 13.29 21.74 4.72
CA HIS A 255 14.46 20.97 4.24
C HIS A 255 15.56 21.88 3.74
N TYR A 256 15.18 22.93 2.99
CA TYR A 256 16.10 23.97 2.54
C TYR A 256 16.70 24.74 3.73
N ALA A 257 15.89 25.10 4.73
CA ALA A 257 16.38 25.75 5.95
C ALA A 257 17.29 24.85 6.79
N ASN A 258 16.95 23.56 6.93
CA ASN A 258 17.77 22.56 7.63
C ASN A 258 19.09 22.34 6.91
N TYR A 259 19.07 22.20 5.59
CA TYR A 259 20.28 22.11 4.79
C TYR A 259 21.15 23.35 4.97
N LYS A 260 20.56 24.55 4.90
CA LYS A 260 21.28 25.81 5.12
C LYS A 260 21.88 25.92 6.52
N ALA A 261 21.22 25.38 7.55
CA ALA A 261 21.68 25.44 8.94
C ALA A 261 22.65 24.33 9.34
N THR A 262 22.55 23.14 8.73
CA THR A 262 23.26 21.92 9.19
C THR A 262 24.18 21.31 8.14
N GLY A 263 24.09 21.73 6.88
CA GLY A 263 24.76 21.09 5.74
C GLY A 263 24.15 19.75 5.34
N ILE A 264 23.06 19.32 5.98
CA ILE A 264 22.43 18.01 5.75
C ILE A 264 21.11 18.20 4.99
N ALA A 265 21.05 17.63 3.78
CA ALA A 265 19.87 17.73 2.90
C ALA A 265 18.63 17.02 3.46
N THR A 266 18.82 16.10 4.40
CA THR A 266 17.79 15.23 4.98
C THR A 266 17.66 15.45 6.49
N PHE A 267 16.43 15.54 6.99
CA PHE A 267 16.15 15.36 8.40
C PHE A 267 16.50 13.93 8.83
N PHE A 268 17.17 13.73 9.97
CA PHE A 268 17.41 12.40 10.54
C PHE A 268 18.33 11.46 9.71
N SER A 269 19.25 12.01 8.91
CA SER A 269 20.22 11.23 8.13
C SER A 269 21.19 10.40 8.98
N GLY A 270 21.58 10.92 10.14
CA GLY A 270 22.60 10.31 11.00
C GLY A 270 22.12 9.11 11.82
N THR A 271 23.01 8.20 12.16
CA THR A 271 22.78 7.27 13.29
C THR A 271 22.76 8.06 14.62
N THR A 272 22.18 7.52 15.70
CA THR A 272 22.19 8.20 17.02
C THR A 272 23.61 8.54 17.47
N SER A 273 24.57 7.66 17.17
CA SER A 273 26.01 7.85 17.40
C SER A 273 26.59 8.95 16.53
N GLU A 274 26.26 8.99 15.24
CA GLU A 274 26.70 10.06 14.32
C GLU A 274 26.08 11.42 14.69
N GLY A 275 24.83 11.44 15.14
CA GLY A 275 24.18 12.64 15.66
C GLY A 275 24.84 13.15 16.94
N LYS A 276 25.19 12.26 17.89
CA LYS A 276 25.95 12.61 19.09
C LYS A 276 27.36 13.11 18.76
N LEU A 277 28.06 12.45 17.85
CA LEU A 277 29.42 12.82 17.43
C LEU A 277 29.42 14.18 16.72
N LYS A 278 28.46 14.43 15.83
CA LYS A 278 28.34 15.72 15.13
C LYS A 278 27.92 16.86 16.07
N LYS A 279 27.05 16.59 17.05
CA LYS A 279 26.67 17.58 18.07
C LYS A 279 27.85 17.93 18.97
N ALA A 280 28.62 16.92 19.41
CA ALA A 280 29.86 17.13 20.13
C ALA A 280 30.87 17.94 19.30
N HIS A 281 31.04 17.64 18.00
CA HIS A 281 31.91 18.43 17.12
C HIS A 281 31.44 19.88 16.94
N ALA A 282 30.13 20.11 16.81
CA ALA A 282 29.59 21.46 16.68
C ALA A 282 29.77 22.28 17.96
N GLU A 283 29.57 21.66 19.13
CA GLU A 283 29.85 22.26 20.44
C GLU A 283 31.34 22.60 20.57
N LEU A 284 32.23 21.67 20.20
CA LEU A 284 33.68 21.86 20.23
C LEU A 284 34.15 22.98 19.29
N ASN A 285 33.62 23.07 18.07
CA ASN A 285 33.94 24.15 17.14
C ASN A 285 33.43 25.50 17.66
N LYS A 286 32.24 25.54 18.26
CA LYS A 286 31.69 26.77 18.83
C LYS A 286 32.52 27.25 20.03
N ASP A 287 33.01 26.32 20.84
CA ASP A 287 33.92 26.62 21.95
C ASP A 287 35.28 27.11 21.45
N MET A 288 35.82 26.52 20.36
CA MET A 288 37.05 27.01 19.72
C MET A 288 36.87 28.41 19.11
N ASP A 289 35.76 28.69 18.46
CA ASP A 289 35.47 30.01 17.90
C ASP A 289 35.33 31.05 19.02
N ASN A 290 34.65 30.70 20.11
CA ASN A 290 34.55 31.56 21.30
C ASN A 290 35.91 31.77 21.99
N LEU A 291 36.78 30.76 22.01
CA LEU A 291 38.17 30.87 22.51
C LEU A 291 39.07 31.71 21.60
N SER A 292 38.82 31.68 20.28
CA SER A 292 39.54 32.53 19.32
C SER A 292 39.14 34.01 19.45
N LEU A 293 37.87 34.28 19.77
CA LEU A 293 37.34 35.61 20.08
C LEU A 293 37.81 36.13 21.46
N SER A 294 38.04 35.26 22.44
CA SER A 294 38.56 35.68 23.76
C SER A 294 40.07 35.91 23.78
N ARG A 295 40.83 35.35 22.83
CA ARG A 295 42.28 35.56 22.68
C ARG A 295 42.66 36.81 21.88
N ASN A 296 41.72 37.40 21.16
CA ASN A 296 41.86 38.71 20.54
C ASN A 296 40.83 39.67 21.14
N PRO A 297 41.04 40.20 22.37
CA PRO A 297 40.28 41.37 22.78
C PRO A 297 40.55 42.46 21.75
N ALA A 298 39.49 43.08 21.22
CA ALA A 298 39.62 44.23 20.33
C ALA A 298 40.61 45.22 20.96
N PRO A 299 41.58 45.78 20.21
CA PRO A 299 42.44 46.83 20.74
C PRO A 299 41.51 47.95 21.22
N GLY A 300 41.58 48.23 22.53
CA GLY A 300 40.70 49.17 23.20
C GLY A 300 40.73 50.54 22.52
N VAL A 301 39.53 51.11 22.40
CA VAL A 301 39.33 52.56 22.24
C VAL A 301 39.53 53.22 23.59
#